data_AF-A0A7S0W7Y7-F1
#
_entry.id   AF-A0A7S0W7Y7-F1
#
_cell.length_a   1.000
_cell.length_b   1.000
_cell.length_c   1.000
_cell.angle_alpha   90.00
_cell.angle_beta   90.00
_cell.angle_gamma   90.00
#
_symmetry.space_group_name_H-M   'P 1'
#
loop_
_entity.id
_entity.type
_entity.pdbx_description
1 polymer ?
#
loop_
_entity_poly.entity_id
_entity_poly.type
_entity_poly.pdbx_seq_one_letter_code
_entity_poly.pdbx_strand_id
1 'polypeptide(L)'
;EIDSYIRTEEEAGHREDVWNEMNREYLESQADKQRQAEANAANGIFAPPTKRKRKSTDPQAPAKTAAEATARMLKTKNLSNKVNYSALKNLFGEEMGIEIEGLP
;
A
#
# COMPACT_ATOMS: atom_id res chain seq x y z
N GLU A 1 38.84 4.45 10.39
CA GLU A 1 37.91 3.71 9.49
C GLU A 1 36.59 4.46 9.21
N ILE A 2 36.13 5.37 10.07
CA ILE A 2 34.87 6.12 9.83
C ILE A 2 35.06 7.29 8.87
N ASP A 3 36.22 7.94 8.90
CA ASP A 3 36.50 9.15 8.10
C ASP A 3 36.45 8.91 6.59
N SER A 4 36.64 7.67 6.13
CA SER A 4 36.53 7.31 4.70
C SER A 4 35.09 7.25 4.18
N TYR A 5 34.08 7.30 5.05
CA TYR A 5 32.67 7.32 4.65
C TYR A 5 32.11 8.74 4.51
N ILE A 6 32.82 9.73 5.03
CA ILE A 6 32.38 11.13 5.00
C ILE A 6 32.80 11.76 3.68
N ARG A 7 31.80 12.25 2.96
CA ARG A 7 31.88 13.26 1.88
C ARG A 7 33.02 14.28 2.00
N THR A 8 33.93 14.47 1.05
CA THR A 8 34.51 15.82 0.90
C THR A 8 33.49 16.75 0.24
N GLU A 9 33.62 18.06 0.43
CA GLU A 9 32.70 19.05 -0.15
C GLU A 9 32.69 19.00 -1.69
N GLU A 10 33.86 18.76 -2.29
CA GLU A 10 34.02 18.60 -3.72
C GLU A 10 33.31 17.34 -4.26
N GLU A 11 33.45 16.20 -3.59
CA GLU A 11 32.77 14.95 -3.98
C GLU A 11 31.25 15.00 -3.73
N ALA A 12 30.82 15.78 -2.74
CA ALA A 12 29.41 16.04 -2.50
C ALA A 12 28.80 16.88 -3.63
N GLY A 13 29.48 17.96 -4.04
CA GLY A 13 29.06 18.83 -5.14
C GLY A 13 28.95 18.10 -6.47
N HIS A 14 29.98 17.34 -6.86
CA HIS A 14 29.92 16.54 -8.09
C HIS A 14 28.76 15.53 -8.09
N ARG A 15 28.46 14.94 -6.94
CA ARG A 15 27.31 14.02 -6.83
C ARG A 15 25.99 14.78 -6.92
N GLU A 16 25.91 15.95 -6.31
CA GLU A 16 24.74 16.81 -6.37
C GLU A 16 24.45 17.24 -7.80
N ASP A 17 25.46 17.66 -8.57
CA ASP A 17 25.29 18.04 -9.99
C ASP A 17 24.78 16.87 -10.83
N VAL A 18 25.40 15.69 -10.69
CA VAL A 18 24.96 14.47 -11.39
C VAL A 18 23.53 14.10 -10.98
N TRP A 19 23.21 14.19 -9.69
CA TRP A 19 21.87 13.86 -9.20
C TRP A 19 20.84 14.88 -9.70
N ASN A 20 21.14 16.17 -9.67
CA ASN A 20 20.26 17.23 -10.14
C ASN A 20 19.96 17.09 -11.63
N GLU A 21 20.98 16.82 -12.45
CA GLU A 21 20.79 16.62 -13.90
C GLU A 21 19.96 15.36 -14.17
N MET A 22 20.28 14.24 -13.52
CA MET A 22 19.51 12.98 -13.69
C MET A 22 18.08 13.07 -13.15
N ASN A 23 17.83 13.94 -12.17
CA ASN A 23 16.51 14.10 -11.52
C ASN A 23 15.83 15.42 -11.91
N ARG A 24 16.26 16.09 -12.98
CA ARG A 24 15.71 17.40 -13.38
C ARG A 24 14.19 17.37 -13.52
N GLU A 25 13.67 16.39 -14.26
CA GLU A 25 12.21 16.23 -14.47
C GLU A 25 11.46 15.97 -13.16
N TYR A 26 12.08 15.23 -12.22
CA TYR A 26 11.51 15.00 -10.91
C TYR A 26 11.45 16.30 -10.09
N LEU A 27 12.52 17.10 -10.11
CA LEU A 27 12.58 18.39 -9.42
C LEU A 27 11.54 19.38 -9.98
N GLU A 28 11.40 19.45 -11.30
CA GLU A 28 10.37 20.23 -11.98
C GLU A 28 8.96 19.77 -11.57
N SER A 29 8.71 18.46 -11.62
CA SER A 29 7.42 17.89 -11.21
C SER A 29 7.09 18.17 -9.73
N GLN A 30 8.08 18.11 -8.83
CA GLN A 30 7.88 18.49 -7.43
C GLN A 30 7.56 19.98 -7.29
N ALA A 31 8.24 20.86 -8.03
CA ALA A 31 7.98 22.30 -8.01
C ALA A 31 6.58 22.62 -8.54
N ASP A 32 6.15 21.99 -9.63
CA ASP A 32 4.80 22.16 -10.17
C ASP A 32 3.73 21.63 -9.21
N LYS A 33 3.99 20.48 -8.58
CA LYS A 33 3.09 19.94 -7.54
C LYS A 33 2.97 20.87 -6.34
N GLN A 34 4.08 21.49 -5.91
CA GLN A 34 4.07 22.49 -4.84
C GLN A 34 3.30 23.74 -5.26
N ARG A 35 3.57 24.29 -6.44
CA ARG A 35 2.84 25.44 -7.01
C ARG A 35 1.34 25.17 -7.10
N GLN A 36 0.96 23.98 -7.56
CA GLN A 36 -0.44 23.57 -7.63
C GLN A 36 -1.06 23.42 -6.23
N ALA A 37 -0.31 22.88 -5.27
CA ALA A 37 -0.77 22.76 -3.89
C ALA A 37 -0.97 24.14 -3.23
N GLU A 38 -0.06 25.09 -3.46
CA GLU A 38 -0.18 26.48 -3.02
C GLU A 38 -1.37 27.19 -3.65
N ALA A 39 -1.55 27.05 -4.97
CA ALA A 39 -2.71 27.60 -5.67
C ALA A 39 -4.03 27.00 -5.14
N ASN A 40 -4.08 25.69 -4.90
CA ASN A 40 -5.23 25.03 -4.31
C ASN A 40 -5.50 25.52 -2.88
N ALA A 41 -4.45 25.71 -2.06
CA ALA A 41 -4.57 26.23 -0.71
C ALA A 41 -5.07 27.68 -0.70
N ALA A 42 -4.57 28.54 -1.58
CA ALA A 42 -5.04 29.92 -1.75
C ALA A 42 -6.51 29.97 -2.18
N ASN A 43 -6.96 29.01 -3.00
CA ASN A 43 -8.35 28.86 -3.41
C ASN A 43 -9.24 28.14 -2.37
N GLY A 44 -8.72 27.83 -1.18
CA GLY A 44 -9.47 27.14 -0.11
C GLY A 44 -9.76 25.66 -0.37
N ILE A 45 -9.18 25.08 -1.43
CA ILE A 45 -9.27 23.66 -1.76
C ILE A 45 -8.16 22.92 -1.00
N PHE A 46 -8.20 22.99 0.33
CA PHE A 46 -7.29 22.22 1.17
C PHE A 46 -7.91 20.85 1.49
N ALA A 47 -7.49 19.81 0.78
CA ALA A 47 -7.77 18.44 1.18
C ALA A 47 -6.72 18.01 2.22
N PRO A 48 -7.04 17.90 3.51
CA PRO A 48 -6.09 17.41 4.50
C PRO A 48 -5.62 16.01 4.09
N PRO A 49 -4.33 15.66 4.28
CA PRO A 49 -3.83 14.34 3.99
C PRO A 49 -4.64 13.32 4.79
N THR A 50 -5.48 12.55 4.10
CA THR A 50 -6.29 11.53 4.75
C THR A 50 -5.34 10.45 5.26
N LYS A 51 -5.08 10.45 6.57
CA LYS A 51 -4.39 9.31 7.19
C LYS A 51 -5.28 8.10 6.95
N ARG A 52 -4.86 7.20 6.05
CA ARG A 52 -5.50 5.90 5.88
C ARG A 52 -5.45 5.19 7.22
N LYS A 53 -6.54 5.26 7.99
CA LYS A 53 -6.71 4.48 9.21
C LYS A 53 -6.60 3.03 8.78
N ARG A 54 -5.54 2.33 9.21
CA ARG A 54 -5.49 0.87 9.09
C ARG A 54 -6.71 0.35 9.83
N LYS A 55 -7.64 -0.29 9.12
CA LYS A 55 -8.76 -0.99 9.76
C LYS A 55 -8.11 -2.06 10.62
N SER A 56 -8.20 -1.91 11.94
CA SER A 56 -7.80 -2.97 12.86
C SER A 56 -8.63 -4.20 12.49
N THR A 57 -7.97 -5.27 12.09
CA THR A 57 -8.60 -6.59 12.03
C THR A 57 -8.98 -6.96 13.45
N ASP A 58 -10.26 -7.28 13.66
CA ASP A 58 -10.76 -7.81 14.93
C ASP A 58 -9.95 -9.07 15.29
N PRO A 59 -9.54 -9.29 16.55
CA PRO A 59 -8.76 -10.47 16.91
C PRO A 59 -9.66 -11.71 16.84
N GLN A 60 -9.79 -12.28 15.64
CA GLN A 60 -10.43 -13.56 15.42
C GLN A 60 -9.53 -14.66 15.97
N ALA A 61 -10.12 -15.67 16.60
CA ALA A 61 -9.39 -16.87 17.01
C ALA A 61 -8.58 -17.45 15.83
N PRO A 62 -7.40 -18.04 16.05
CA PRO A 62 -6.63 -18.67 14.96
C PRO A 62 -7.49 -19.74 14.27
N ALA A 63 -7.44 -19.77 12.94
CA ALA A 63 -8.14 -20.79 12.16
C ALA A 63 -7.47 -22.15 12.38
N LYS A 64 -8.27 -23.22 12.42
CA LYS A 64 -7.76 -24.57 12.65
C LYS A 64 -7.25 -25.21 11.36
N THR A 65 -7.71 -24.72 10.20
CA THR A 65 -7.32 -25.21 8.87
C THR A 65 -7.04 -24.08 7.88
N ALA A 66 -6.27 -24.38 6.84
CA ALA A 66 -5.92 -23.42 5.79
C ALA A 66 -7.16 -22.93 5.00
N ALA A 67 -8.12 -23.83 4.73
CA ALA A 67 -9.38 -23.50 4.09
C ALA A 67 -10.20 -22.50 4.94
N GLU A 68 -10.29 -22.74 6.25
CA GLU A 68 -10.99 -21.87 7.18
C GLU A 68 -10.31 -20.49 7.32
N ALA A 69 -8.97 -20.45 7.37
CA ALA A 69 -8.20 -19.20 7.38
C ALA A 69 -8.50 -18.34 6.15
N THR A 70 -8.53 -18.98 4.98
CA THR A 70 -8.78 -18.33 3.69
C THR A 70 -10.22 -17.81 3.60
N ALA A 71 -11.21 -18.60 4.02
CA ALA A 71 -12.61 -18.19 4.06
C ALA A 71 -12.85 -16.96 4.96
N ARG A 72 -12.21 -16.92 6.14
CA ARG A 72 -12.27 -15.78 7.06
C ARG A 72 -11.63 -14.52 6.47
N MET A 73 -10.47 -14.67 5.81
CA MET A 73 -9.80 -13.54 5.14
C MET A 73 -10.65 -12.95 4.02
N LEU A 74 -11.30 -13.80 3.20
CA LEU A 74 -12.13 -13.35 2.09
C LEU A 74 -13.36 -12.57 2.57
N LYS A 75 -14.01 -13.04 3.64
CA LYS A 75 -15.15 -12.35 4.29
C LYS A 75 -14.76 -11.00 4.89
N THR A 76 -13.61 -10.91 5.56
CA THR A 76 -13.17 -9.66 6.21
C THR A 76 -12.68 -8.58 5.24
N LYS A 77 -12.06 -9.00 4.12
CA LYS A 77 -11.47 -8.07 3.15
C LYS A 77 -12.40 -7.70 1.98
N ASN A 78 -13.64 -8.20 1.96
CA ASN A 78 -14.63 -7.96 0.89
C ASN A 78 -13.99 -8.05 -0.51
N LEU A 79 -13.29 -9.16 -0.78
CA LEU A 79 -12.54 -9.36 -2.02
C LEU A 79 -13.41 -9.82 -3.21
N SER A 80 -14.73 -9.60 -3.14
CA SER A 80 -15.69 -10.07 -4.15
C SER A 80 -15.39 -9.57 -5.55
N ASN A 81 -14.86 -8.36 -5.68
CA ASN A 81 -14.53 -7.78 -6.99
C ASN A 81 -13.24 -8.35 -7.61
N LYS A 82 -12.52 -9.22 -6.91
CA LYS A 82 -11.17 -9.68 -7.30
C LYS A 82 -11.05 -11.20 -7.34
N VAL A 83 -12.08 -11.93 -6.92
CA VAL A 83 -12.01 -13.37 -6.69
C VAL A 83 -13.30 -14.05 -7.15
N ASN A 84 -13.14 -15.19 -7.83
CA ASN A 84 -14.26 -16.04 -8.21
C ASN A 84 -14.57 -17.07 -7.11
N TYR A 85 -15.68 -16.87 -6.39
CA TYR A 85 -16.08 -17.75 -5.29
C TYR A 85 -16.52 -19.16 -5.73
N SER A 86 -17.02 -19.33 -6.97
CA SER A 86 -17.41 -20.67 -7.44
C SER A 86 -16.19 -21.56 -7.64
N ALA A 87 -15.11 -20.99 -8.18
CA ALA A 87 -13.82 -21.68 -8.30
C ALA A 87 -13.26 -22.06 -6.92
N LEU A 88 -13.34 -21.16 -5.94
CA LEU A 88 -12.92 -21.45 -4.56
C LEU A 88 -13.79 -22.54 -3.91
N LYS A 89 -15.10 -22.55 -4.15
CA LYS A 89 -16.00 -23.59 -3.64
C LYS A 89 -15.65 -24.96 -4.22
N ASN A 90 -15.23 -25.04 -5.47
CA ASN A 90 -14.77 -26.29 -6.08
C ASN A 90 -13.40 -26.72 -5.52
N LEU A 91 -12.48 -25.78 -5.28
CA LEU A 91 -11.15 -26.05 -4.71
C LEU A 91 -11.21 -26.54 -3.25
N PHE A 92 -12.16 -26.06 -2.45
CA PHE A 92 -12.31 -26.46 -1.04
C PHE A 92 -13.50 -27.39 -0.76
N GLY A 93 -14.33 -27.67 -1.77
CA GLY A 93 -15.58 -28.42 -1.62
C GLY A 93 -15.41 -29.94 -1.51
N GLU A 94 -14.21 -30.45 -1.74
CA GLU A 94 -13.93 -31.90 -1.74
C GLU A 94 -13.07 -32.35 -0.53
N GLU A 95 -12.45 -31.43 0.21
CA GLU A 95 -11.56 -31.78 1.33
C GLU A 95 -12.20 -31.73 2.71
N MET A 96 -13.40 -31.18 2.88
CA MET A 96 -14.00 -31.01 4.21
C MET A 96 -15.52 -31.10 4.13
N GLY A 97 -16.09 -32.21 4.60
CA GLY A 97 -17.53 -32.39 4.83
C GLY A 97 -18.08 -31.47 5.92
N ILE A 98 -17.95 -30.16 5.71
CA ILE A 98 -18.49 -29.11 6.57
C ILE A 98 -19.76 -28.61 5.89
N GLU A 99 -20.90 -28.88 6.53
CA GLU A 99 -22.18 -28.25 6.20
C GLU A 99 -22.00 -26.73 6.28
N ILE A 100 -22.01 -26.07 5.13
CA ILE A 100 -21.94 -24.61 5.04
C ILE A 100 -23.37 -24.07 5.20
N GLU A 101 -23.84 -23.99 6.45
CA GLU A 101 -24.96 -23.13 6.78
C GLU A 101 -24.50 -21.66 6.70
N GLY A 102 -25.19 -20.86 5.88
CA GLY A 102 -25.09 -19.40 5.92
C GLY A 102 -23.91 -18.78 5.18
N LEU A 103 -23.72 -19.10 3.90
CA LEU A 103 -23.22 -18.09 2.96
C LEU A 103 -24.41 -17.50 2.18
N PRO A 104 -24.47 -16.17 1.96
CA PRO A 104 -25.45 -15.58 1.07
C PRO A 104 -25.24 -16.02 -0.39
#